data_AF-A0A955MW34-F1
#
_entry.id   AF-A0A955MW34-F1
#
_cell.length_a   1.000
_cell.length_b   1.000
_cell.length_c   1.000
_cell.angle_alpha   90.00
_cell.angle_beta   90.00
_cell.angle_gamma   90.00
#
_symmetry.space_group_name_H-M   'P 1'
#
loop_
_entity.id
_entity.type
_entity.pdbx_description
1 polymer ?
#
loop_
_entity_poly.entity_id
_entity_poly.type
_entity_poly.pdbx_seq_one_letter_code
_entity_poly.pdbx_strand_id
1 'polypeptide(L)'
;MRIGAVAKCALAALFIFAPGEDIPFFGGGHEETAWCQGFGAGRDESVFRSRRSRDSRRSTRYEDDYNQPPPPPDYQNQQQAPSQQEQEPQEPPAPAPRPQQPPAAVPQPGVPGVRRALPPGAKPLPPGQTPPGQGKEGEAAVGVPLQGDLVLRLAPLQQKVAVDEIVPVHVWLDNPLEKEFNVLSFALSYDPDVLEFIDAPGGTAGVHSSYDLSEKTLESFDFVRDRGEDLFYLNRADTENGMIYYRARSASGETETGQGFVLSMKFRVLSPTDRSPIQFLFAEWPEVLAPPIQSDQEWTWPEEMTYVGLLESEEGGPMVFRNVLGDSTDSKDGVISGGVTVQALDKEEMIERKTTVPEGELKTLIVLDPPAAAVEEGKEFDLNVRVVNPEQVPWDQIRLDIRFDPRFLEVVDQDEGNWVSIGTNILDGPYHTRFPFDWMRQNLVRQDEGRILYENGVFRQAFEKEGTIATIRFKGLKTTAETPVYFHMDPSPASKSGTRLSYRRSDVLGDTEFPRDGTIGSTVSIVPRRDYLSADIDPVR
;
A
#
# COMPACT_ATOMS: atom_id res chain seq x y z
N MET A 1 -28.56 58.62 -4.29
CA MET A 1 -28.57 57.39 -3.44
C MET A 1 -27.48 56.46 -3.95
N ARG A 2 -26.83 55.76 -3.03
CA ARG A 2 -25.40 55.38 -3.03
C ARG A 2 -24.91 54.55 -4.23
N ILE A 3 -23.71 54.94 -4.67
CA ILE A 3 -22.72 54.21 -5.47
C ILE A 3 -21.93 53.28 -4.54
N GLY A 4 -21.46 52.14 -5.07
CA GLY A 4 -20.79 51.07 -4.34
C GLY A 4 -19.31 51.28 -4.02
N ALA A 5 -18.66 50.23 -3.50
CA ALA A 5 -17.21 50.07 -3.51
C ALA A 5 -16.79 48.64 -3.14
N VAL A 6 -15.84 48.13 -3.93
CA VAL A 6 -14.93 47.00 -3.66
C VAL A 6 -13.82 47.50 -2.73
N ALA A 7 -13.34 46.68 -1.79
CA ALA A 7 -12.08 46.95 -1.08
C ALA A 7 -11.35 45.67 -0.68
N LYS A 8 -10.08 45.61 -1.10
CA LYS A 8 -9.00 44.71 -0.65
C LYS A 8 -8.61 45.05 0.79
N CYS A 9 -8.24 44.05 1.59
CA CYS A 9 -7.51 44.25 2.84
C CYS A 9 -6.11 43.64 2.73
N ALA A 10 -5.12 44.51 2.88
CA ALA A 10 -3.75 44.20 3.30
C ALA A 10 -3.56 44.96 4.62
N LEU A 11 -2.94 44.34 5.63
CA LEU A 11 -2.60 45.00 6.88
C LEU A 11 -1.13 44.73 7.20
N ALA A 12 -0.36 45.82 7.15
CA ALA A 12 1.01 45.91 7.60
C ALA A 12 1.02 46.29 9.09
N ALA A 13 1.89 45.63 9.87
CA ALA A 13 2.19 46.01 11.24
C ALA A 13 3.35 47.02 11.25
N LEU A 14 3.15 48.12 11.98
CA LEU A 14 4.09 49.22 12.18
C LEU A 14 4.65 49.09 13.62
N PHE A 15 5.96 48.88 13.77
CA PHE A 15 6.63 48.93 15.07
C PHE A 15 7.13 50.35 15.36
N ILE A 16 6.85 50.82 16.57
CA ILE A 16 7.26 52.11 17.14
C ILE A 16 8.62 51.92 17.83
N PHE A 17 9.61 52.73 17.46
CA PHE A 17 10.89 52.86 18.18
C PHE A 17 10.76 53.85 19.34
N ALA A 18 11.27 53.46 20.51
CA ALA A 18 11.61 54.36 21.62
C ALA A 18 13.14 54.55 21.66
N PRO A 19 13.67 55.74 21.99
CA PRO A 19 15.11 55.99 22.04
C PRO A 19 15.67 56.00 23.47
N GLY A 20 16.93 55.58 23.60
CA GLY A 20 17.84 55.99 24.67
C GLY A 20 18.35 54.85 25.53
N GLU A 21 19.65 54.53 25.41
CA GLU A 21 20.62 54.73 26.49
C GLU A 21 22.05 54.46 26.00
N ASP A 22 22.96 55.30 26.49
CA ASP A 22 24.37 55.40 26.15
C ASP A 22 25.20 54.24 26.74
N ILE A 23 26.18 53.74 25.97
CA ILE A 23 27.26 52.88 26.49
C ILE A 23 28.61 53.45 26.00
N PRO A 24 29.61 53.58 26.90
CA PRO A 24 30.81 54.37 26.62
C PRO A 24 31.88 53.62 25.80
N PHE A 25 32.55 54.45 25.00
CA PHE A 25 33.81 54.20 24.30
C PHE A 25 34.94 53.76 25.26
N PHE A 26 35.62 52.67 24.91
CA PHE A 26 37.05 52.48 25.18
C PHE A 26 37.75 52.17 23.86
N GLY A 27 38.72 53.01 23.52
CA GLY A 27 39.53 52.88 22.32
C GLY A 27 40.81 52.07 22.54
N GLY A 28 41.51 51.85 21.43
CA GLY A 28 42.93 51.56 21.40
C GLY A 28 43.29 50.40 20.49
N GLY A 29 44.13 50.67 19.49
CA GLY A 29 44.95 49.63 18.85
C GLY A 29 45.01 49.69 17.33
N HIS A 30 45.80 50.63 16.81
CA HIS A 30 46.38 50.58 15.46
C HIS A 30 47.18 49.28 15.26
N GLU A 31 47.13 48.69 14.06
CA GLU A 31 48.35 48.40 13.28
C GLU A 31 48.04 48.14 11.79
N GLU A 32 48.88 48.74 10.95
CA GLU A 32 48.88 48.74 9.49
C GLU A 32 49.52 47.46 8.92
N THR A 33 49.12 47.06 7.70
CA THR A 33 49.99 46.74 6.53
C THR A 33 49.11 46.14 5.42
N ALA A 34 48.86 46.84 4.31
CA ALA A 34 49.70 46.99 3.12
C ALA A 34 49.75 45.76 2.18
N TRP A 35 48.96 45.85 1.11
CA TRP A 35 49.23 45.49 -0.29
C TRP A 35 50.42 44.56 -0.63
N CYS A 36 50.13 43.49 -1.38
CA CYS A 36 50.89 43.13 -2.59
C CYS A 36 50.11 42.19 -3.52
N GLN A 37 50.06 42.58 -4.79
CA GLN A 37 49.64 41.79 -5.96
C GLN A 37 50.69 40.71 -6.29
N GLY A 38 50.27 39.59 -6.88
CA GLY A 38 51.19 38.61 -7.44
C GLY A 38 50.51 37.63 -8.41
N PHE A 39 50.73 37.86 -9.71
CA PHE A 39 50.41 36.97 -10.82
C PHE A 39 51.10 35.60 -10.69
N GLY A 40 50.45 34.54 -11.20
CA GLY A 40 51.09 33.24 -11.40
C GLY A 40 50.31 32.34 -12.35
N ALA A 41 50.62 32.43 -13.64
CA ALA A 41 50.17 31.51 -14.68
C ALA A 41 51.16 30.34 -14.83
N GLY A 42 50.64 29.13 -15.06
CA GLY A 42 51.33 27.96 -15.62
C GLY A 42 50.26 26.92 -15.97
N ARG A 43 49.94 26.62 -17.23
CA ARG A 43 50.68 25.87 -18.25
C ARG A 43 51.32 24.59 -17.71
N ASP A 44 50.69 23.46 -18.04
CA ASP A 44 51.43 22.33 -18.60
C ASP A 44 50.59 21.62 -19.68
N GLU A 45 51.13 21.64 -20.88
CA GLU A 45 50.74 20.82 -22.03
C GLU A 45 51.65 19.58 -22.01
N SER A 46 51.13 18.38 -22.24
CA SER A 46 51.81 17.47 -23.17
C SER A 46 50.93 16.33 -23.70
N VAL A 47 50.84 16.33 -25.04
CA VAL A 47 51.14 15.19 -25.92
C VAL A 47 50.21 13.96 -25.86
N PHE A 48 49.29 13.86 -26.83
CA PHE A 48 49.28 12.71 -27.74
C PHE A 48 48.80 13.11 -29.15
N ARG A 49 49.69 12.92 -30.12
CA ARG A 49 49.53 13.25 -31.55
C ARG A 49 49.00 12.04 -32.33
N SER A 50 47.94 12.29 -33.10
CA SER A 50 47.74 11.93 -34.51
C SER A 50 47.97 10.49 -35.00
N ARG A 51 46.92 9.91 -35.61
CA ARG A 51 47.02 9.32 -36.97
C ARG A 51 45.77 9.64 -37.81
N ARG A 52 46.03 10.22 -38.98
CA ARG A 52 45.10 10.46 -40.10
C ARG A 52 45.05 9.24 -41.03
N SER A 53 43.90 9.03 -41.65
CA SER A 53 43.66 8.41 -42.97
C SER A 53 42.18 8.77 -43.30
N ARG A 54 41.74 9.56 -44.30
CA ARG A 54 41.89 9.53 -45.78
C ARG A 54 41.85 8.08 -46.30
N ASP A 55 40.87 7.61 -47.08
CA ASP A 55 40.27 8.18 -48.29
C ASP A 55 38.93 7.50 -48.67
N SER A 56 38.29 8.10 -49.70
CA SER A 56 37.20 7.64 -50.60
C SER A 56 35.78 8.06 -50.18
N ARG A 57 35.12 9.04 -50.80
CA ARG A 57 34.73 9.34 -52.21
C ARG A 57 33.79 8.31 -52.87
N ARG A 58 32.49 8.58 -52.76
CA ARG A 58 31.42 8.47 -53.80
C ARG A 58 30.20 9.22 -53.24
N SER A 59 29.77 10.39 -53.75
CA SER A 59 29.03 10.62 -55.01
C SER A 59 27.88 9.60 -55.13
N THR A 60 26.58 9.94 -55.19
CA THR A 60 25.91 11.14 -55.68
C THR A 60 24.39 10.99 -55.41
N ARG A 61 23.69 12.13 -55.24
CA ARG A 61 22.31 12.44 -55.66
C ARG A 61 21.22 11.37 -55.48
N TYR A 62 20.23 11.67 -54.63
CA TYR A 62 18.79 11.68 -54.99
C TYR A 62 17.99 12.08 -53.73
N GLU A 63 17.73 13.36 -53.54
CA GLU A 63 16.70 13.85 -52.62
C GLU A 63 16.05 15.06 -53.29
N ASP A 64 14.91 14.82 -53.93
CA ASP A 64 13.87 15.79 -54.28
C ASP A 64 12.77 15.00 -55.02
N ASP A 65 11.87 14.35 -54.26
CA ASP A 65 10.49 14.04 -54.68
C ASP A 65 9.79 13.19 -53.61
N TYR A 66 9.18 13.83 -52.61
CA TYR A 66 8.10 13.24 -51.82
C TYR A 66 7.10 14.32 -51.43
N ASN A 67 6.31 14.75 -52.40
CA ASN A 67 5.03 15.42 -52.13
C ASN A 67 4.05 15.20 -53.28
N GLN A 68 3.61 13.95 -53.46
CA GLN A 68 2.32 13.67 -54.11
C GLN A 68 1.56 12.57 -53.34
N PRO A 69 0.26 12.76 -53.06
CA PRO A 69 -0.57 11.72 -52.47
C PRO A 69 -0.83 10.58 -53.46
N PRO A 70 -1.02 9.34 -52.98
CA PRO A 70 -1.26 8.19 -53.86
C PRO A 70 -2.63 8.31 -54.56
N PRO A 71 -2.76 7.82 -55.80
CA PRO A 71 -4.05 7.74 -56.47
C PRO A 71 -4.95 6.67 -55.81
N PRO A 72 -6.28 6.83 -55.87
CA PRO A 72 -7.22 5.85 -55.31
C PRO A 72 -7.19 4.53 -56.11
N PRO A 73 -7.49 3.39 -55.46
CA PRO A 73 -7.50 2.11 -56.15
C PRO A 73 -8.74 1.95 -57.05
N ASP A 74 -8.50 1.50 -58.28
CA ASP A 74 -9.50 1.05 -59.23
C ASP A 74 -10.26 -0.17 -58.71
N TYR A 75 -11.57 -0.02 -58.49
CA TYR A 75 -12.49 -1.14 -58.32
C TYR A 75 -13.10 -1.49 -59.68
N GLN A 76 -12.59 -2.55 -60.31
CA GLN A 76 -13.31 -3.24 -61.38
C GLN A 76 -13.28 -4.76 -61.19
N ASN A 77 -14.47 -5.34 -61.45
CA ASN A 77 -14.85 -6.74 -61.63
C ASN A 77 -15.11 -7.55 -60.35
N GLN A 78 -16.39 -7.74 -60.00
CA GLN A 78 -17.31 -8.77 -60.52
C GLN A 78 -16.93 -10.16 -60.02
N GLN A 79 -17.71 -10.69 -59.07
CA GLN A 79 -18.18 -12.07 -59.15
C GLN A 79 -19.51 -12.27 -58.41
N GLN A 80 -20.33 -13.09 -59.06
CA GLN A 80 -21.76 -13.31 -58.88
C GLN A 80 -22.10 -14.00 -57.56
N ALA A 81 -23.21 -13.59 -56.96
CA ALA A 81 -23.90 -14.33 -55.90
C ALA A 81 -24.77 -15.44 -56.50
N PRO A 82 -24.82 -16.65 -55.92
CA PRO A 82 -25.92 -17.57 -56.12
C PRO A 82 -27.03 -17.32 -55.09
N SER A 83 -28.24 -17.24 -55.60
CA SER A 83 -29.51 -17.16 -54.90
C SER A 83 -29.70 -18.33 -53.94
N GLN A 84 -29.87 -18.06 -52.65
CA GLN A 84 -30.39 -19.04 -51.70
C GLN A 84 -31.90 -18.89 -51.61
N GLN A 85 -32.59 -20.00 -51.84
CA GLN A 85 -34.02 -20.17 -51.69
C GLN A 85 -34.43 -19.96 -50.23
N GLU A 86 -35.44 -19.12 -50.02
CA GLU A 86 -36.23 -19.07 -48.79
C GLU A 86 -36.82 -20.47 -48.51
N GLN A 87 -36.39 -21.09 -47.42
CA GLN A 87 -37.14 -22.16 -46.77
C GLN A 87 -38.00 -21.55 -45.68
N GLU A 88 -39.30 -21.80 -45.77
CA GLU A 88 -40.30 -21.46 -44.74
C GLU A 88 -39.91 -22.09 -43.38
N PRO A 89 -40.06 -21.36 -42.26
CA PRO A 89 -39.88 -21.93 -40.93
C PRO A 89 -40.98 -22.95 -40.62
N GLN A 90 -40.59 -24.20 -40.37
CA GLN A 90 -41.48 -25.21 -39.79
C GLN A 90 -41.74 -24.87 -38.31
N GLU A 91 -43.02 -24.85 -37.92
CA GLU A 91 -43.47 -24.73 -36.53
C GLU A 91 -42.92 -25.87 -35.66
N PRO A 92 -42.44 -25.57 -34.43
CA PRO A 92 -42.07 -26.61 -33.49
C PRO A 92 -43.32 -27.35 -32.95
N PRO A 93 -43.26 -28.68 -32.77
CA PRO A 93 -44.37 -29.46 -32.24
C PRO A 93 -44.65 -29.12 -30.77
N ALA A 94 -45.95 -29.07 -30.44
CA ALA A 94 -46.47 -28.75 -29.12
C ALA A 94 -45.93 -29.70 -28.03
N PRO A 95 -45.58 -29.18 -26.83
CA PRO A 95 -45.13 -30.01 -25.72
C PRO A 95 -46.27 -30.85 -25.13
N ALA A 96 -45.94 -32.12 -24.84
CA ALA A 96 -46.84 -33.08 -24.20
C ALA A 96 -47.28 -32.63 -22.79
N PRO A 97 -48.51 -32.99 -22.36
CA PRO A 97 -49.06 -32.56 -21.08
C PRO A 97 -48.32 -33.21 -19.90
N ARG A 98 -47.91 -32.37 -18.93
CA ARG A 98 -47.35 -32.82 -17.64
C ARG A 98 -48.46 -33.45 -16.77
N PRO A 99 -48.16 -34.53 -16.03
CA PRO A 99 -49.09 -35.14 -15.09
C PRO A 99 -49.37 -34.24 -13.87
N GLN A 100 -50.65 -34.14 -13.51
CA GLN A 100 -51.18 -33.37 -12.40
C GLN A 100 -50.75 -33.96 -11.05
N GLN A 101 -50.17 -33.13 -10.17
CA GLN A 101 -50.00 -33.43 -8.75
C GLN A 101 -51.35 -33.29 -8.02
N PRO A 102 -51.67 -34.16 -7.06
CA PRO A 102 -52.88 -34.05 -6.25
C PRO A 102 -52.78 -32.89 -5.23
N PRO A 103 -53.92 -32.24 -4.91
CA PRO A 103 -53.94 -31.06 -4.06
C PRO A 103 -53.67 -31.39 -2.59
N ALA A 104 -52.90 -30.51 -1.94
CA ALA A 104 -52.65 -30.51 -0.51
C ALA A 104 -53.94 -30.28 0.29
N ALA A 105 -54.08 -31.04 1.37
CA ALA A 105 -55.22 -31.04 2.26
C ALA A 105 -55.37 -29.71 3.03
N VAL A 106 -56.61 -29.25 3.10
CA VAL A 106 -57.12 -28.15 3.92
C VAL A 106 -57.16 -28.56 5.40
N PRO A 107 -56.69 -27.76 6.37
CA PRO A 107 -57.08 -27.91 7.76
C PRO A 107 -58.29 -27.03 8.09
N GLN A 108 -59.34 -27.66 8.63
CA GLN A 108 -60.49 -26.98 9.25
C GLN A 108 -60.15 -26.41 10.64
N PRO A 109 -60.93 -25.41 11.11
CA PRO A 109 -60.72 -24.72 12.39
C PRO A 109 -61.50 -25.37 13.54
N GLY A 110 -60.96 -25.31 14.78
CA GLY A 110 -61.70 -25.79 15.95
C GLY A 110 -61.08 -25.50 17.33
N VAL A 111 -61.38 -24.30 17.87
CA VAL A 111 -61.80 -23.96 19.27
C VAL A 111 -60.93 -24.37 20.51
N PRO A 112 -61.16 -23.78 21.72
CA PRO A 112 -60.06 -23.19 22.50
C PRO A 112 -59.87 -23.79 23.92
N GLY A 113 -58.68 -23.55 24.47
CA GLY A 113 -58.48 -23.41 25.92
C GLY A 113 -58.17 -24.69 26.69
N VAL A 114 -56.88 -24.92 26.97
CA VAL A 114 -56.42 -25.58 28.20
C VAL A 114 -55.05 -25.00 28.59
N ARG A 115 -54.93 -24.55 29.84
CA ARG A 115 -53.70 -24.12 30.50
C ARG A 115 -52.69 -25.29 30.58
N ARG A 116 -51.45 -25.09 30.15
CA ARG A 116 -50.26 -25.88 30.52
C ARG A 116 -49.11 -24.90 30.76
N ALA A 117 -48.65 -24.74 32.01
CA ALA A 117 -47.63 -25.56 32.67
C ALA A 117 -46.28 -25.46 31.95
N LEU A 118 -45.34 -24.73 32.58
CA LEU A 118 -43.93 -24.61 32.18
C LEU A 118 -43.28 -25.99 32.02
N PRO A 119 -42.45 -26.21 30.98
CA PRO A 119 -41.51 -27.31 30.98
C PRO A 119 -40.21 -26.91 31.73
N PRO A 120 -39.69 -27.76 32.62
CA PRO A 120 -38.36 -27.63 33.18
C PRO A 120 -37.35 -28.24 32.21
N GLY A 121 -36.30 -27.51 31.83
CA GLY A 121 -35.24 -28.08 31.01
C GLY A 121 -34.43 -27.10 30.18
N ALA A 122 -33.87 -26.05 30.80
CA ALA A 122 -32.73 -25.36 30.20
C ALA A 122 -31.45 -26.02 30.73
N LYS A 123 -30.72 -26.72 29.87
CA LYS A 123 -29.38 -27.22 30.19
C LYS A 123 -28.45 -26.01 30.38
N PRO A 124 -27.54 -26.04 31.37
CA PRO A 124 -26.54 -25.00 31.51
C PRO A 124 -25.62 -24.99 30.29
N LEU A 125 -25.38 -23.80 29.75
CA LEU A 125 -24.36 -23.58 28.72
C LEU A 125 -22.99 -24.00 29.27
N PRO A 126 -22.15 -24.71 28.49
CA PRO A 126 -20.81 -25.06 28.91
C PRO A 126 -19.97 -23.79 29.15
N PRO A 127 -19.09 -23.79 30.17
CA PRO A 127 -18.24 -22.65 30.44
C PRO A 127 -17.26 -22.46 29.27
N GLY A 128 -17.31 -21.29 28.62
CA GLY A 128 -16.36 -20.93 27.55
C GLY A 128 -16.92 -20.17 26.34
N GLN A 129 -18.21 -19.81 26.29
CA GLN A 129 -18.73 -18.97 25.20
C GLN A 129 -18.90 -17.52 25.65
N THR A 130 -18.05 -16.63 25.13
CA THR A 130 -18.22 -15.19 25.23
C THR A 130 -19.35 -14.69 24.31
N PRO A 131 -20.02 -13.57 24.65
CA PRO A 131 -21.09 -12.99 23.82
C PRO A 131 -20.55 -12.53 22.46
N PRO A 132 -21.39 -12.54 21.40
CA PRO A 132 -21.02 -11.99 20.09
C PRO A 132 -20.92 -10.45 20.19
N GLY A 133 -19.74 -9.88 19.93
CA GLY A 133 -19.52 -8.43 19.92
C GLY A 133 -18.17 -7.92 20.46
N GLN A 134 -17.32 -8.77 21.03
CA GLN A 134 -15.92 -8.42 21.33
C GLN A 134 -15.02 -8.95 20.21
N GLY A 135 -14.47 -8.04 19.40
CA GLY A 135 -13.38 -8.38 18.49
C GLY A 135 -12.26 -9.05 19.29
N LYS A 136 -11.81 -10.22 18.86
CA LYS A 136 -10.60 -10.83 19.42
C LYS A 136 -9.46 -9.85 19.21
N GLU A 137 -8.80 -9.44 20.30
CA GLU A 137 -7.46 -8.85 20.22
C GLU A 137 -6.62 -9.75 19.34
N GLY A 138 -6.16 -9.22 18.22
CA GLY A 138 -5.35 -9.97 17.27
C GLY A 138 -4.09 -10.43 17.99
N GLU A 139 -3.89 -11.75 18.04
CA GLU A 139 -2.59 -12.33 18.32
C GLU A 139 -1.60 -11.63 17.38
N ALA A 140 -0.56 -11.00 17.94
CA ALA A 140 0.41 -10.25 17.14
C ALA A 140 0.87 -11.15 16.00
N ALA A 141 0.50 -10.79 14.76
CA ALA A 141 0.95 -11.53 13.59
C ALA A 141 2.47 -11.59 13.69
N VAL A 142 3.02 -12.80 13.78
CA VAL A 142 4.44 -13.08 14.03
C VAL A 142 5.25 -12.18 13.10
N GLY A 143 5.79 -11.13 13.70
CA GLY A 143 6.56 -10.12 13.00
C GLY A 143 7.77 -10.79 12.41
N VAL A 144 8.09 -10.38 11.21
CA VAL A 144 9.34 -10.73 10.54
C VAL A 144 10.48 -10.15 11.38
N PRO A 145 11.40 -10.96 11.94
CA PRO A 145 12.57 -10.41 12.58
C PRO A 145 13.41 -9.76 11.48
N LEU A 146 13.48 -8.44 11.49
CA LEU A 146 14.51 -7.74 10.72
C LEU A 146 15.85 -8.12 11.36
N GLN A 147 16.73 -8.63 10.54
CA GLN A 147 17.96 -9.22 11.02
C GLN A 147 18.92 -8.11 11.47
N GLY A 148 19.09 -7.97 12.79
CA GLY A 148 20.25 -7.33 13.40
C GLY A 148 20.01 -6.02 14.13
N ASP A 149 18.91 -5.31 13.87
CA ASP A 149 18.75 -3.96 14.40
C ASP A 149 17.45 -3.76 15.17
N LEU A 150 17.46 -2.75 16.05
CA LEU A 150 16.29 -2.33 16.81
C LEU A 150 15.35 -1.60 15.84
N VAL A 151 14.08 -2.03 15.80
CA VAL A 151 13.11 -1.59 14.79
C VAL A 151 11.82 -1.11 15.44
N LEU A 152 11.32 0.05 14.99
CA LEU A 152 9.96 0.49 15.23
C LEU A 152 9.05 0.11 14.06
N ARG A 153 7.93 -0.56 14.34
CA ARG A 153 6.95 -0.92 13.31
C ARG A 153 5.53 -0.66 13.72
N LEU A 154 4.68 -0.36 12.75
CA LEU A 154 3.23 -0.33 12.95
C LEU A 154 2.64 -1.75 12.78
N ALA A 155 1.65 -2.09 13.59
CA ALA A 155 0.96 -3.38 13.56
C ALA A 155 -0.56 -3.20 13.78
N PRO A 156 -1.43 -3.85 12.99
CA PRO A 156 -1.10 -4.59 11.78
C PRO A 156 -0.57 -3.66 10.67
N LEU A 157 0.39 -4.14 9.87
CA LEU A 157 0.98 -3.35 8.79
C LEU A 157 -0.03 -2.98 7.70
N GLN A 158 -1.01 -3.86 7.48
CA GLN A 158 -2.14 -3.65 6.60
C GLN A 158 -3.39 -4.20 7.25
N GLN A 159 -4.45 -3.41 7.21
CA GLN A 159 -5.78 -3.87 7.59
C GLN A 159 -6.77 -3.42 6.53
N LYS A 160 -7.67 -4.33 6.17
CA LYS A 160 -8.86 -4.05 5.35
C LYS A 160 -10.01 -3.78 6.29
N VAL A 161 -10.51 -2.56 6.26
CA VAL A 161 -11.46 -2.05 7.26
C VAL A 161 -12.58 -1.30 6.54
N ALA A 162 -13.82 -1.49 7.00
CA ALA A 162 -14.98 -0.74 6.54
C ALA A 162 -14.95 0.74 7.01
N VAL A 163 -15.74 1.60 6.36
CA VAL A 163 -16.04 2.95 6.90
C VAL A 163 -16.79 2.81 8.23
N ASP A 164 -16.56 3.73 9.15
CA ASP A 164 -17.06 3.77 10.54
C ASP A 164 -16.54 2.67 11.48
N GLU A 165 -15.83 1.66 10.97
CA GLU A 165 -15.19 0.64 11.79
C GLU A 165 -13.93 1.19 12.50
N ILE A 166 -13.69 0.66 13.71
CA ILE A 166 -12.57 1.04 14.55
C ILE A 166 -11.40 0.08 14.34
N VAL A 167 -10.26 0.65 13.96
CA VAL A 167 -9.02 -0.05 13.63
C VAL A 167 -8.04 0.10 14.78
N PRO A 168 -7.64 -0.99 15.45
CA PRO A 168 -6.52 -0.93 16.38
C PRO A 168 -5.22 -0.82 15.57
N VAL A 169 -4.39 0.15 15.91
CA VAL A 169 -3.04 0.32 15.35
C VAL A 169 -2.07 0.41 16.51
N HIS A 170 -1.03 -0.40 16.45
CA HIS A 170 -0.03 -0.52 17.50
C HIS A 170 1.33 -0.11 16.97
N VAL A 171 2.10 0.61 17.78
CA VAL A 171 3.54 0.78 17.60
C VAL A 171 4.22 -0.35 18.37
N TRP A 172 5.00 -1.15 17.66
CA TRP A 172 5.76 -2.27 18.19
C TRP A 172 7.25 -1.97 18.06
N LEU A 173 8.00 -2.24 19.12
CA LEU A 173 9.45 -2.24 19.11
C LEU A 173 9.97 -3.68 19.03
N ASP A 174 10.68 -3.99 17.95
CA ASP A 174 11.40 -5.24 17.76
C ASP A 174 12.86 -5.01 18.13
N ASN A 175 13.40 -5.79 19.07
CA ASN A 175 14.78 -5.63 19.54
C ASN A 175 15.44 -7.02 19.70
N PRO A 176 15.67 -7.74 18.59
CA PRO A 176 16.09 -9.13 18.64
C PRO A 176 17.54 -9.32 19.13
N LEU A 177 18.35 -8.26 19.11
CA LEU A 177 19.73 -8.25 19.61
C LEU A 177 19.87 -7.68 21.03
N GLU A 178 18.75 -7.41 21.71
CA GLU A 178 18.76 -6.86 23.07
C GLU A 178 19.63 -5.59 23.16
N LYS A 179 19.59 -4.73 22.13
CA LYS A 179 20.32 -3.46 22.14
C LYS A 179 19.81 -2.60 23.30
N GLU A 180 20.74 -2.01 24.04
CA GLU A 180 20.40 -1.10 25.12
C GLU A 180 19.84 0.23 24.59
N PHE A 181 18.72 0.67 25.17
CA PHE A 181 18.11 1.98 24.95
C PHE A 181 17.45 2.46 26.24
N ASN A 182 17.36 3.75 26.46
CA ASN A 182 16.64 4.32 27.61
C ASN A 182 15.69 5.46 27.23
N VAL A 183 15.61 5.78 25.94
CA VAL A 183 14.74 6.79 25.39
C VAL A 183 14.04 6.27 24.14
N LEU A 184 12.75 6.56 24.05
CA LEU A 184 11.92 6.21 22.91
C LEU A 184 11.10 7.43 22.47
N SER A 185 11.14 7.75 21.19
CA SER A 185 10.49 8.92 20.64
C SER A 185 10.04 8.67 19.21
N PHE A 186 8.82 9.09 18.86
CA PHE A 186 8.35 9.06 17.49
C PHE A 186 7.23 10.05 17.21
N ALA A 187 7.11 10.41 15.94
CA ALA A 187 5.95 11.09 15.40
C ALA A 187 5.32 10.26 14.29
N LEU A 188 3.99 10.19 14.29
CA LEU A 188 3.21 9.55 13.24
C LEU A 188 2.38 10.60 12.50
N SER A 189 2.30 10.48 11.18
CA SER A 189 1.30 11.15 10.36
C SER A 189 0.23 10.17 9.89
N TYR A 190 -1.00 10.67 9.79
CA TYR A 190 -2.13 10.02 9.17
C TYR A 190 -2.99 11.07 8.45
N ASP A 191 -3.89 10.62 7.57
CA ASP A 191 -4.82 11.52 6.88
C ASP A 191 -6.08 11.76 7.74
N PRO A 192 -6.28 12.97 8.30
CA PRO A 192 -7.41 13.25 9.18
C PRO A 192 -8.75 13.32 8.45
N ASP A 193 -8.77 13.43 7.12
CA ASP A 193 -10.00 13.37 6.32
C ASP A 193 -10.47 11.91 6.10
N VAL A 194 -9.58 10.95 6.37
CA VAL A 194 -9.83 9.51 6.20
C VAL A 194 -9.91 8.76 7.52
N LEU A 195 -9.10 9.15 8.50
CA LEU A 195 -8.99 8.46 9.78
C LEU A 195 -9.22 9.46 10.91
N GLU A 196 -10.14 9.14 11.82
CA GLU A 196 -10.34 9.85 13.07
C GLU A 196 -9.62 9.09 14.19
N PHE A 197 -8.63 9.71 14.80
CA PHE A 197 -8.02 9.17 16.01
C PHE A 197 -9.03 9.17 17.16
N ILE A 198 -9.34 8.00 17.72
CA ILE A 198 -10.28 7.85 18.84
C ILE A 198 -9.50 7.81 20.13
N ASP A 199 -9.59 8.91 20.89
CA ASP A 199 -9.10 8.95 22.27
C ASP A 199 -9.95 7.99 23.12
N ALA A 200 -9.32 7.20 23.98
CA ALA A 200 -10.05 6.18 24.70
C ALA A 200 -10.93 6.80 25.81
N PRO A 201 -12.18 6.32 25.98
CA PRO A 201 -13.07 6.84 27.01
C PRO A 201 -12.49 6.52 28.40
N GLY A 202 -12.05 7.56 29.11
CA GLY A 202 -11.43 7.45 30.44
C GLY A 202 -10.23 8.38 30.67
N GLY A 203 -9.68 8.97 29.60
CA GLY A 203 -8.69 10.04 29.71
C GLY A 203 -9.31 11.32 30.29
N THR A 204 -8.67 11.91 31.29
CA THR A 204 -9.02 13.26 31.77
C THR A 204 -8.96 14.25 30.61
N ALA A 205 -10.02 15.01 30.38
CA ALA A 205 -10.03 16.08 29.38
C ALA A 205 -8.85 17.04 29.62
N GLY A 206 -7.90 17.09 28.67
CA GLY A 206 -6.67 17.87 28.77
C GLY A 206 -5.39 17.07 29.08
N VAL A 207 -5.50 15.75 29.28
CA VAL A 207 -4.38 14.80 29.31
C VAL A 207 -4.72 13.68 28.32
N HIS A 208 -4.21 13.81 27.09
CA HIS A 208 -4.54 12.95 25.95
C HIS A 208 -3.83 11.60 26.09
N SER A 209 -4.55 10.60 26.57
CA SER A 209 -4.06 9.22 26.67
C SER A 209 -4.56 8.41 25.47
N SER A 210 -3.72 8.31 24.44
CA SER A 210 -3.69 7.08 23.64
C SER A 210 -3.77 5.88 24.59
N TYR A 211 -4.54 4.86 24.21
CA TYR A 211 -4.85 3.75 25.11
C TYR A 211 -3.57 2.99 25.44
N ASP A 212 -3.03 3.24 26.62
CA ASP A 212 -1.93 2.49 27.18
C ASP A 212 -2.52 1.13 27.60
N LEU A 213 -2.43 0.11 26.73
CA LEU A 213 -2.82 -1.29 27.01
C LEU A 213 -1.90 -1.95 28.06
N SER A 214 -1.42 -1.16 29.03
CA SER A 214 -0.17 -1.38 29.74
C SER A 214 -0.29 -2.05 31.08
N GLU A 215 -1.48 -2.20 31.64
CA GLU A 215 -1.58 -2.87 32.94
C GLU A 215 -1.34 -4.38 32.86
N LYS A 216 -1.40 -5.01 31.68
CA LYS A 216 -1.21 -6.47 31.53
C LYS A 216 -0.15 -6.93 30.54
N THR A 217 0.28 -6.08 29.61
CA THR A 217 1.18 -6.48 28.51
C THR A 217 2.55 -5.81 28.57
N LEU A 218 2.73 -4.86 29.51
CA LEU A 218 3.91 -4.00 29.64
C LEU A 218 4.71 -4.29 30.92
N GLU A 219 4.74 -5.55 31.38
CA GLU A 219 5.85 -6.00 32.24
C GLU A 219 7.23 -5.84 31.56
N SER A 220 7.26 -5.44 30.28
CA SER A 220 8.46 -5.40 29.43
C SER A 220 9.30 -4.11 29.51
N PHE A 221 8.76 -2.96 29.95
CA PHE A 221 9.50 -1.67 29.96
C PHE A 221 9.15 -0.77 31.17
N ASP A 222 10.17 -0.22 31.84
CA ASP A 222 10.02 0.71 32.98
C ASP A 222 10.08 2.19 32.55
N PHE A 223 9.21 2.59 31.62
CA PHE A 223 9.13 3.97 31.15
C PHE A 223 8.21 4.87 31.99
N VAL A 224 8.60 6.13 32.17
CA VAL A 224 7.76 7.17 32.81
C VAL A 224 6.53 7.45 31.97
N ARG A 225 5.36 7.54 32.62
CA ARG A 225 4.05 7.62 31.95
C ARG A 225 3.22 8.85 32.34
N ASP A 226 3.68 9.62 33.30
CA ASP A 226 3.04 10.87 33.71
C ASP A 226 3.97 12.06 33.48
N ARG A 227 3.43 13.10 32.85
CA ARG A 227 4.11 14.38 32.69
C ARG A 227 4.38 15.05 34.04
N GLY A 228 3.58 14.75 35.06
CA GLY A 228 3.81 15.17 36.44
C GLY A 228 5.03 14.52 37.10
N GLU A 229 5.40 13.32 36.64
CA GLU A 229 6.59 12.59 37.10
C GLU A 229 7.82 13.00 36.29
N ASP A 230 7.64 13.28 35.00
CA ASP A 230 8.73 13.68 34.12
C ASP A 230 8.28 14.63 33.00
N LEU A 231 8.86 15.83 32.99
CA LEU A 231 8.63 16.82 31.94
C LEU A 231 9.06 16.35 30.55
N PHE A 232 9.89 15.30 30.50
CA PHE A 232 10.29 14.66 29.26
C PHE A 232 9.15 13.91 28.60
N TYR A 233 8.21 13.34 29.35
CA TYR A 233 7.11 12.57 28.79
C TYR A 233 6.22 13.43 27.88
N LEU A 234 5.97 12.94 26.66
CA LEU A 234 5.06 13.53 25.69
C LEU A 234 4.17 12.43 25.12
N ASN A 235 2.86 12.64 25.19
CA ASN A 235 1.87 11.83 24.50
C ASN A 235 0.77 12.79 24.05
N ARG A 236 0.79 13.16 22.77
CA ARG A 236 -0.07 14.20 22.23
C ARG A 236 -0.53 13.84 20.83
N ALA A 237 -1.83 13.84 20.61
CA ALA A 237 -2.41 13.83 19.27
C ALA A 237 -2.77 15.27 18.86
N ASP A 238 -2.39 15.66 17.66
CA ASP A 238 -2.88 16.84 16.95
C ASP A 238 -3.74 16.35 15.79
N THR A 239 -5.02 16.13 16.10
CA THR A 239 -5.96 15.49 15.19
C THR A 239 -6.36 16.37 14.01
N GLU A 240 -6.19 17.69 14.13
CA GLU A 240 -6.47 18.64 13.05
C GLU A 240 -5.43 18.50 11.93
N ASN A 241 -4.16 18.28 12.29
CA ASN A 241 -3.07 18.09 11.34
C ASN A 241 -2.78 16.62 11.02
N GLY A 242 -3.52 15.67 11.62
CA GLY A 242 -3.29 14.24 11.42
C GLY A 242 -1.97 13.75 12.03
N MET A 243 -1.61 14.24 13.22
CA MET A 243 -0.30 13.99 13.82
C MET A 243 -0.42 13.35 15.22
N ILE A 244 0.49 12.42 15.53
CA ILE A 244 0.61 11.84 16.87
C ILE A 244 2.08 11.90 17.29
N TYR A 245 2.34 12.48 18.46
CA TYR A 245 3.68 12.62 19.04
C TYR A 245 3.77 11.80 20.32
N TYR A 246 4.80 10.98 20.40
CA TYR A 246 5.10 10.16 21.57
C TYR A 246 6.57 10.30 21.96
N ARG A 247 6.83 10.46 23.26
CA ARG A 247 8.17 10.46 23.84
C ARG A 247 8.11 9.93 25.27
N ALA A 248 8.98 8.99 25.58
CA ALA A 248 9.14 8.43 26.92
C ALA A 248 10.62 8.07 27.16
N ARG A 249 11.00 8.00 28.44
CA ARG A 249 12.31 7.50 28.88
C ARG A 249 12.17 6.59 30.08
N SER A 250 13.21 5.80 30.35
CA SER A 250 13.32 4.97 31.56
C SER A 250 13.20 5.83 32.82
N ALA A 251 12.33 5.40 33.73
CA ALA A 251 12.06 6.10 34.99
C ALA A 251 13.25 6.07 35.94
N SER A 252 13.97 4.96 35.97
CA SER A 252 15.21 4.79 36.74
C SER A 252 16.42 5.46 36.06
N GLY A 253 16.31 5.76 34.77
CA GLY A 253 17.43 6.16 33.91
C GLY A 253 18.30 4.97 33.47
N GLU A 254 17.98 3.75 33.91
CA GLU A 254 18.63 2.52 33.48
C GLU A 254 18.29 2.19 32.03
N THR A 255 19.14 1.38 31.41
CA THR A 255 18.95 0.92 30.04
C THR A 255 17.98 -0.26 29.99
N GLU A 256 17.18 -0.28 28.94
CA GLU A 256 16.22 -1.31 28.59
C GLU A 256 16.76 -2.09 27.39
N THR A 257 16.48 -3.39 27.34
CA THR A 257 16.78 -4.26 26.19
C THR A 257 15.52 -4.97 25.67
N GLY A 258 14.37 -4.68 26.27
CA GLY A 258 13.11 -5.35 25.94
C GLY A 258 12.62 -5.08 24.52
N GLN A 259 11.59 -5.83 24.15
CA GLN A 259 10.83 -5.69 22.92
C GLN A 259 9.33 -5.82 23.24
N GLY A 260 8.46 -5.20 22.45
CA GLY A 260 7.03 -5.29 22.69
C GLY A 260 6.21 -4.12 22.18
N PHE A 261 4.96 -4.05 22.66
CA PHE A 261 4.07 -2.93 22.39
C PHE A 261 4.55 -1.68 23.10
N VAL A 262 4.68 -0.60 22.33
CA VAL A 262 5.05 0.73 22.81
C VAL A 262 3.82 1.59 23.00
N LEU A 263 2.96 1.64 21.98
CA LEU A 263 1.79 2.50 21.94
C LEU A 263 0.66 1.77 21.24
N SER A 264 -0.55 1.89 21.77
CA SER A 264 -1.75 1.36 21.11
C SER A 264 -2.75 2.49 20.86
N MET A 265 -3.24 2.52 19.64
CA MET A 265 -4.08 3.57 19.11
C MET A 265 -5.30 2.94 18.45
N LYS A 266 -6.37 3.71 18.34
CA LYS A 266 -7.59 3.31 17.64
C LYS A 266 -7.96 4.41 16.67
N PHE A 267 -8.26 4.04 15.43
CA PHE A 267 -8.73 4.96 14.41
C PHE A 267 -10.12 4.55 13.97
N ARG A 268 -11.07 5.48 13.92
CA ARG A 268 -12.31 5.30 13.17
C ARG A 268 -12.05 5.68 11.73
N VAL A 269 -12.49 4.84 10.80
CA VAL A 269 -12.43 5.19 9.38
C VAL A 269 -13.56 6.14 9.03
N LEU A 270 -13.25 7.32 8.48
CA LEU A 270 -14.22 8.35 8.12
C LEU A 270 -14.65 8.28 6.65
N SER A 271 -13.73 7.94 5.75
CA SER A 271 -14.00 7.97 4.31
C SER A 271 -13.34 6.79 3.59
N PRO A 272 -13.95 6.28 2.51
CA PRO A 272 -13.37 5.20 1.73
C PRO A 272 -12.14 5.72 0.96
N THR A 273 -11.07 4.94 0.96
CA THR A 273 -9.87 5.24 0.16
C THR A 273 -9.11 3.97 -0.16
N ASP A 274 -8.51 3.88 -1.34
CA ASP A 274 -7.67 2.73 -1.72
C ASP A 274 -6.55 2.48 -0.70
N ARG A 275 -6.03 3.56 -0.09
CA ARG A 275 -5.00 3.49 0.95
C ARG A 275 -4.91 4.80 1.74
N SER A 276 -4.98 4.70 3.07
CA SER A 276 -4.60 5.77 4.00
C SER A 276 -3.35 5.35 4.77
N PRO A 277 -2.18 5.90 4.44
CA PRO A 277 -0.95 5.51 5.12
C PRO A 277 -0.91 6.09 6.54
N ILE A 278 -0.32 5.34 7.47
CA ILE A 278 0.08 5.84 8.79
C ILE A 278 1.60 5.71 8.84
N GLN A 279 2.32 6.82 8.85
CA GLN A 279 3.76 6.84 8.62
C GLN A 279 4.52 7.44 9.79
N PHE A 280 5.69 6.89 10.08
CA PHE A 280 6.65 7.56 10.93
C PHE A 280 7.25 8.77 10.22
N LEU A 281 7.43 9.85 10.97
CA LEU A 281 8.02 11.08 10.46
C LEU A 281 9.41 11.31 11.04
N PHE A 282 10.36 11.55 10.14
CA PHE A 282 11.72 11.96 10.42
C PHE A 282 11.89 13.44 10.09
N ALA A 283 11.37 14.29 10.98
CA ALA A 283 11.45 15.74 10.86
C ALA A 283 11.97 16.33 12.17
N GLU A 284 12.38 17.60 12.11
CA GLU A 284 12.80 18.37 13.28
C GLU A 284 11.61 18.68 14.20
N TRP A 285 11.81 18.59 15.51
CA TRP A 285 10.82 18.97 16.52
C TRP A 285 10.30 20.40 16.30
N PRO A 286 8.96 20.63 16.29
CA PRO A 286 8.45 21.98 16.42
C PRO A 286 8.92 22.55 17.76
N GLU A 287 9.34 23.81 17.78
CA GLU A 287 9.86 24.48 18.98
C GLU A 287 8.90 24.36 20.18
N VAL A 288 7.59 24.33 19.91
CA VAL A 288 6.54 24.18 20.93
C VAL A 288 6.39 22.76 21.52
N LEU A 289 6.99 21.74 20.90
CA LEU A 289 6.99 20.35 21.35
C LEU A 289 8.38 19.85 21.78
N ALA A 290 9.43 20.63 21.49
CA ALA A 290 10.76 20.38 22.00
C ALA A 290 10.72 20.27 23.54
N PRO A 291 11.48 19.33 24.13
CA PRO A 291 11.53 19.23 25.58
C PRO A 291 12.01 20.56 26.16
N PRO A 292 11.43 21.04 27.27
CA PRO A 292 11.91 22.26 27.92
C PRO A 292 13.34 22.01 28.38
N ILE A 293 14.30 22.72 27.78
CA ILE A 293 15.70 22.67 28.20
C ILE A 293 15.75 23.27 29.61
N GLN A 294 16.00 22.43 30.62
CA GLN A 294 16.26 22.95 31.95
C GLN A 294 17.67 23.55 31.97
N SER A 295 17.83 24.69 32.63
CA SER A 295 19.09 25.46 32.62
C SER A 295 20.30 24.71 33.20
N ASP A 296 20.06 23.60 33.89
CA ASP A 296 21.02 22.71 34.53
C ASP A 296 21.28 21.42 33.73
N GLN A 297 20.62 21.22 32.59
CA GLN A 297 20.85 20.05 31.72
C GLN A 297 21.94 20.33 30.70
N GLU A 298 23.00 19.51 30.72
CA GLU A 298 24.15 19.59 29.81
C GLU A 298 23.98 18.79 28.50
N TRP A 299 22.82 18.15 28.28
CA TRP A 299 22.57 17.33 27.09
C TRP A 299 21.80 18.10 26.01
N THR A 300 22.09 17.78 24.74
CA THR A 300 21.36 18.30 23.58
C THR A 300 20.40 17.24 23.05
N TRP A 301 19.13 17.60 22.91
CA TRP A 301 18.11 16.70 22.38
C TRP A 301 18.38 16.38 20.89
N PRO A 302 18.13 15.14 20.42
CA PRO A 302 18.17 14.84 19.00
C PRO A 302 17.19 15.74 18.24
N GLU A 303 17.63 16.22 17.08
CA GLU A 303 16.78 17.03 16.21
C GLU A 303 15.59 16.21 15.68
N GLU A 304 15.77 14.91 15.47
CA GLU A 304 14.78 14.01 14.88
C GLU A 304 13.63 13.65 15.85
N MET A 305 12.40 13.65 15.34
CA MET A 305 11.22 13.20 16.09
C MET A 305 11.18 11.69 16.33
N THR A 306 11.54 10.91 15.31
CA THR A 306 11.54 9.44 15.35
C THR A 306 12.93 8.94 15.66
N TYR A 307 13.09 8.43 16.87
CA TYR A 307 14.37 8.19 17.51
C TYR A 307 14.22 7.14 18.62
N VAL A 308 15.12 6.16 18.63
CA VAL A 308 15.29 5.26 19.79
C VAL A 308 16.72 5.39 20.24
N GLY A 309 16.90 5.67 21.51
CA GLY A 309 18.12 6.28 22.00
C GLY A 309 18.72 5.64 23.21
N LEU A 310 20.05 5.69 23.24
CA LEU A 310 20.84 5.44 24.42
C LEU A 310 21.52 6.75 24.84
N LEU A 311 21.27 7.18 26.08
CA LEU A 311 21.99 8.29 26.69
C LEU A 311 23.33 7.80 27.25
N GLU A 312 24.43 8.21 26.63
CA GLU A 312 25.79 7.84 27.04
C GLU A 312 26.58 9.08 27.49
N SER A 313 27.46 8.91 28.49
CA SER A 313 28.48 9.90 28.83
C SER A 313 29.80 9.44 28.22
N GLU A 314 30.37 10.23 27.31
CA GLU A 314 31.80 10.06 26.99
C GLU A 314 32.62 10.41 28.24
N GLU A 315 33.70 9.70 28.54
CA GLU A 315 34.50 9.88 29.77
C GLU A 315 34.84 11.37 30.04
N GLY A 316 34.07 12.02 30.92
CA GLY A 316 34.23 13.44 31.28
C GLY A 316 33.63 14.45 30.30
N GLY A 317 32.89 14.00 29.28
CA GLY A 317 32.13 14.82 28.34
C GLY A 317 30.64 14.96 28.71
N PRO A 318 29.91 15.85 28.02
CA PRO A 318 28.47 15.99 28.20
C PRO A 318 27.75 14.68 27.84
N MET A 319 26.58 14.47 28.42
CA MET A 319 25.69 13.37 28.06
C MET A 319 25.18 13.57 26.62
N VAL A 320 25.37 12.57 25.75
CA VAL A 320 24.96 12.60 24.34
C VAL A 320 23.98 11.47 24.06
N PHE A 321 22.96 11.78 23.27
CA PHE A 321 21.99 10.82 22.77
C PHE A 321 22.51 10.12 21.52
N ARG A 322 22.75 8.80 21.60
CA ARG A 322 23.11 7.98 20.44
C ARG A 322 21.88 7.28 19.88
N ASN A 323 21.57 7.50 18.60
CA ASN A 323 20.47 6.78 17.94
C ASN A 323 20.86 5.31 17.77
N VAL A 324 20.02 4.39 18.23
CA VAL A 324 20.20 2.95 18.12
C VAL A 324 19.13 2.29 17.24
N LEU A 325 18.23 3.10 16.67
CA LEU A 325 17.24 2.69 15.68
C LEU A 325 17.93 2.37 14.36
N GLY A 326 17.68 1.19 13.81
CA GLY A 326 18.25 0.79 12.52
C GLY A 326 19.75 0.50 12.56
N ASP A 327 20.40 0.56 11.39
CA ASP A 327 21.85 0.53 11.27
C ASP A 327 22.44 1.89 11.68
N SER A 328 23.66 1.82 12.20
CA SER A 328 24.55 2.95 12.47
C SER A 328 24.72 3.95 11.32
N THR A 329 24.42 3.55 10.08
CA THR A 329 24.59 4.38 8.88
C THR A 329 23.34 5.13 8.44
N ASP A 330 22.13 4.64 8.75
CA ASP A 330 20.86 5.29 8.40
C ASP A 330 19.75 4.90 9.38
N SER A 331 19.43 5.78 10.33
CA SER A 331 18.36 5.55 11.32
C SER A 331 16.98 5.29 10.72
N LYS A 332 16.77 5.58 9.43
CA LYS A 332 15.50 5.38 8.73
C LYS A 332 15.26 3.93 8.35
N ASP A 333 16.30 3.09 8.30
CA ASP A 333 16.14 1.68 7.97
C ASP A 333 15.55 0.85 9.14
N GLY A 334 15.62 1.37 10.36
CA GLY A 334 15.02 0.82 11.57
C GLY A 334 13.52 1.06 11.71
N VAL A 335 12.84 1.56 10.67
CA VAL A 335 11.43 1.96 10.79
C VAL A 335 10.55 1.37 9.69
N ILE A 336 9.53 0.62 10.10
CA ILE A 336 8.52 0.07 9.22
C ILE A 336 7.18 0.80 9.44
N SER A 337 6.84 1.68 8.51
CA SER A 337 5.52 2.32 8.47
C SER A 337 4.42 1.34 8.03
N GLY A 338 3.19 1.60 8.46
CA GLY A 338 2.01 0.82 8.11
C GLY A 338 1.08 1.58 7.18
N GLY A 339 -0.01 0.94 6.77
CA GLY A 339 -1.09 1.61 6.08
C GLY A 339 -2.40 0.91 6.33
N VAL A 340 -3.47 1.69 6.43
CA VAL A 340 -4.83 1.14 6.46
C VAL A 340 -5.35 1.18 5.02
N THR A 341 -5.61 0.02 4.44
CA THR A 341 -6.37 -0.04 3.20
C THR A 341 -7.83 -0.01 3.59
N VAL A 342 -8.45 1.15 3.44
CA VAL A 342 -9.88 1.27 3.67
C VAL A 342 -10.57 0.72 2.44
N GLN A 343 -10.77 -0.59 2.43
CA GLN A 343 -11.74 -1.09 1.48
C GLN A 343 -13.05 -0.39 1.82
N ALA A 344 -13.72 0.16 0.81
CA ALA A 344 -15.16 0.40 0.88
C ALA A 344 -15.85 -0.98 1.00
N LEU A 345 -15.57 -1.71 2.08
CA LEU A 345 -16.31 -2.88 2.49
C LEU A 345 -17.48 -2.31 3.22
N ASP A 346 -18.53 -2.08 2.47
CA ASP A 346 -19.76 -2.52 3.03
C ASP A 346 -19.85 -4.01 2.64
N LYS A 347 -19.29 -4.89 3.48
CA LYS A 347 -19.22 -6.35 3.24
C LYS A 347 -20.57 -7.00 3.49
N GLU A 348 -21.39 -6.34 4.32
CA GLU A 348 -22.78 -6.67 4.58
C GLU A 348 -23.70 -5.95 3.58
N GLU A 349 -23.41 -4.75 3.05
CA GLU A 349 -24.02 -4.31 1.78
C GLU A 349 -23.49 -5.10 0.57
N MET A 350 -22.29 -5.66 0.52
CA MET A 350 -21.88 -6.48 -0.64
C MET A 350 -22.66 -7.80 -0.68
N ILE A 351 -23.26 -8.21 0.44
CA ILE A 351 -24.06 -9.42 0.59
C ILE A 351 -25.57 -9.10 0.68
N GLU A 352 -25.99 -7.95 1.19
CA GLU A 352 -27.39 -7.45 1.16
C GLU A 352 -27.70 -6.59 -0.07
N ARG A 353 -26.74 -5.87 -0.68
CA ARG A 353 -26.83 -5.40 -2.08
C ARG A 353 -26.63 -6.52 -3.09
N LYS A 354 -26.21 -7.73 -2.70
CA LYS A 354 -26.56 -8.90 -3.54
C LYS A 354 -28.08 -9.10 -3.68
N THR A 355 -28.89 -8.36 -2.92
CA THR A 355 -30.34 -8.26 -3.06
C THR A 355 -30.87 -6.86 -3.42
N THR A 356 -30.04 -5.80 -3.37
CA THR A 356 -30.36 -4.45 -3.88
C THR A 356 -29.12 -3.67 -4.35
N VAL A 357 -28.30 -4.24 -5.24
CA VAL A 357 -27.52 -3.46 -6.21
C VAL A 357 -28.58 -2.90 -7.16
N PRO A 358 -28.65 -1.57 -7.40
CA PRO A 358 -29.51 -1.06 -8.46
C PRO A 358 -29.15 -1.82 -9.73
N GLU A 359 -30.12 -2.51 -10.29
CA GLU A 359 -30.05 -3.30 -11.52
C GLU A 359 -29.15 -2.57 -12.56
N GLY A 360 -27.83 -2.88 -12.65
CA GLY A 360 -26.93 -2.17 -13.57
C GLY A 360 -25.40 -2.08 -13.38
N GLU A 361 -24.77 -2.43 -12.25
CA GLU A 361 -23.38 -1.96 -11.98
C GLU A 361 -22.30 -3.00 -11.56
N LEU A 362 -22.40 -4.29 -11.90
CA LEU A 362 -21.23 -5.18 -11.81
C LEU A 362 -20.94 -5.87 -13.15
N LYS A 363 -20.41 -5.05 -14.06
CA LYS A 363 -19.85 -5.45 -15.35
C LYS A 363 -18.44 -6.01 -15.10
N THR A 364 -18.25 -7.31 -15.33
CA THR A 364 -17.01 -8.13 -15.24
C THR A 364 -15.71 -7.52 -14.69
N LEU A 365 -15.06 -8.19 -13.73
CA LEU A 365 -13.76 -7.80 -13.17
C LEU A 365 -12.63 -8.79 -13.52
N ILE A 366 -11.39 -8.30 -13.51
CA ILE A 366 -10.15 -9.10 -13.51
C ILE A 366 -9.37 -8.82 -12.22
N VAL A 367 -9.00 -9.86 -11.48
CA VAL A 367 -8.34 -9.73 -10.17
C VAL A 367 -7.07 -10.56 -10.10
N LEU A 368 -6.08 -10.08 -9.35
CA LEU A 368 -4.96 -10.88 -8.86
C LEU A 368 -5.31 -11.48 -7.49
N ASP A 369 -5.15 -12.79 -7.33
CA ASP A 369 -5.56 -13.55 -6.15
C ASP A 369 -4.40 -14.45 -5.64
N PRO A 370 -3.93 -14.29 -4.38
CA PRO A 370 -4.45 -13.37 -3.36
C PRO A 370 -4.18 -11.89 -3.66
N PRO A 371 -4.98 -10.96 -3.12
CA PRO A 371 -4.75 -9.51 -3.27
C PRO A 371 -3.56 -9.00 -2.45
N ALA A 372 -3.08 -9.80 -1.49
CA ALA A 372 -1.88 -9.52 -0.72
C ALA A 372 -1.14 -10.83 -0.44
N ALA A 373 0.19 -10.82 -0.57
CA ALA A 373 1.04 -11.96 -0.25
C ALA A 373 2.25 -11.53 0.58
N ALA A 374 2.68 -12.39 1.50
CA ALA A 374 3.96 -12.26 2.21
C ALA A 374 4.81 -13.48 1.86
N VAL A 375 6.04 -13.26 1.38
CA VAL A 375 6.95 -14.32 0.94
C VAL A 375 8.35 -14.07 1.45
N GLU A 376 9.09 -15.11 1.81
CA GLU A 376 10.49 -14.96 2.20
C GLU A 376 11.39 -14.70 0.97
N GLU A 377 12.48 -13.97 1.18
CA GLU A 377 13.49 -13.72 0.16
C GLU A 377 14.02 -15.04 -0.42
N GLY A 378 14.02 -15.14 -1.74
CA GLY A 378 14.40 -16.31 -2.51
C GLY A 378 13.31 -17.38 -2.65
N LYS A 379 12.16 -17.26 -1.96
CA LYS A 379 11.05 -18.21 -2.09
C LYS A 379 10.11 -17.83 -3.23
N GLU A 380 9.49 -18.88 -3.77
CA GLU A 380 8.48 -18.77 -4.83
C GLU A 380 7.07 -18.71 -4.25
N PHE A 381 6.18 -17.99 -4.92
CA PHE A 381 4.75 -17.91 -4.61
C PHE A 381 3.94 -17.71 -5.88
N ASP A 382 2.67 -18.10 -5.84
CA ASP A 382 1.77 -18.06 -6.99
C ASP A 382 0.73 -16.92 -6.83
N LEU A 383 0.52 -16.15 -7.90
CA LEU A 383 -0.56 -15.18 -8.05
C LEU A 383 -1.48 -15.62 -9.19
N ASN A 384 -2.76 -15.82 -8.90
CA ASN A 384 -3.74 -16.23 -9.89
C ASN A 384 -4.36 -15.00 -10.56
N VAL A 385 -4.43 -15.00 -11.90
CA VAL A 385 -5.24 -14.06 -12.65
C VAL A 385 -6.64 -14.65 -12.79
N ARG A 386 -7.64 -13.99 -12.23
CA ARG A 386 -9.00 -14.49 -12.15
C ARG A 386 -10.01 -13.51 -12.75
N VAL A 387 -10.90 -14.03 -13.59
CA VAL A 387 -12.07 -13.31 -14.08
C VAL A 387 -13.22 -13.51 -13.09
N VAL A 388 -13.88 -12.43 -12.69
CA VAL A 388 -15.08 -12.43 -11.85
C VAL A 388 -16.21 -11.84 -12.68
N ASN A 389 -17.17 -12.68 -13.08
CA ASN A 389 -18.22 -12.31 -14.04
C ASN A 389 -19.60 -12.75 -13.51
N PRO A 390 -20.13 -12.06 -12.48
CA PRO A 390 -21.36 -12.48 -11.81
C PRO A 390 -22.59 -12.38 -12.73
N GLU A 391 -22.59 -11.41 -13.65
CA GLU A 391 -23.67 -11.17 -14.60
C GLU A 391 -23.56 -12.00 -15.88
N GLN A 392 -22.56 -12.89 -15.98
CA GLN A 392 -22.35 -13.75 -17.13
C GLN A 392 -22.26 -12.95 -18.45
N VAL A 393 -21.68 -11.75 -18.40
CA VAL A 393 -21.51 -10.90 -19.58
C VAL A 393 -20.62 -11.66 -20.59
N PRO A 394 -21.06 -11.83 -21.84
CA PRO A 394 -20.26 -12.52 -22.83
C PRO A 394 -18.97 -11.76 -23.11
N TRP A 395 -17.85 -12.47 -23.28
CA TRP A 395 -16.56 -11.92 -23.68
C TRP A 395 -15.82 -12.90 -24.62
N ASP A 396 -15.10 -12.37 -25.61
CA ASP A 396 -14.45 -13.17 -26.66
C ASP A 396 -12.94 -12.92 -26.79
N GLN A 397 -12.41 -11.89 -26.12
CA GLN A 397 -10.99 -11.58 -26.14
C GLN A 397 -10.54 -11.03 -24.78
N ILE A 398 -9.37 -11.46 -24.36
CA ILE A 398 -8.68 -10.94 -23.18
C ILE A 398 -7.29 -10.46 -23.55
N ARG A 399 -6.92 -9.28 -23.07
CA ARG A 399 -5.57 -8.73 -23.11
C ARG A 399 -5.19 -8.29 -21.70
N LEU A 400 -4.03 -8.69 -21.22
CA LEU A 400 -3.48 -8.27 -19.94
C LEU A 400 -2.12 -7.60 -20.16
N ASP A 401 -1.92 -6.48 -19.48
CA ASP A 401 -0.65 -5.78 -19.37
C ASP A 401 -0.37 -5.63 -17.87
N ILE A 402 0.33 -6.60 -17.29
CA ILE A 402 0.58 -6.65 -15.84
C ILE A 402 1.97 -6.08 -15.58
N ARG A 403 2.09 -5.22 -14.57
CA ARG A 403 3.32 -4.54 -14.17
C ARG A 403 3.76 -4.98 -12.78
N PHE A 404 5.07 -5.10 -12.59
CA PHE A 404 5.71 -5.42 -11.31
C PHE A 404 7.10 -4.75 -11.26
N ASP A 405 7.71 -4.66 -10.07
CA ASP A 405 9.08 -4.15 -9.93
C ASP A 405 10.10 -5.30 -10.01
N PRO A 406 10.92 -5.37 -11.08
CA PRO A 406 11.83 -6.49 -11.29
C PRO A 406 13.05 -6.46 -10.36
N ARG A 407 13.22 -5.41 -9.55
CA ARG A 407 14.23 -5.36 -8.48
C ARG A 407 13.85 -6.21 -7.28
N PHE A 408 12.55 -6.45 -7.10
CA PHE A 408 12.00 -7.18 -5.96
C PHE A 408 11.39 -8.52 -6.38
N LEU A 409 10.90 -8.65 -7.62
CA LEU A 409 10.22 -9.86 -8.09
C LEU A 409 10.82 -10.39 -9.38
N GLU A 410 11.00 -11.71 -9.44
CA GLU A 410 11.34 -12.45 -10.66
C GLU A 410 10.20 -13.37 -11.04
N VAL A 411 9.74 -13.33 -12.29
CA VAL A 411 8.78 -14.33 -12.77
C VAL A 411 9.54 -15.62 -13.08
N VAL A 412 9.12 -16.71 -12.45
CA VAL A 412 9.67 -18.04 -12.69
C VAL A 412 8.89 -18.66 -13.83
N ASP A 413 9.62 -19.09 -14.87
CA ASP A 413 9.03 -19.71 -16.05
C ASP A 413 8.30 -21.01 -15.69
N GLN A 414 7.07 -21.14 -16.18
CA GLN A 414 6.22 -22.30 -15.95
C GLN A 414 5.57 -22.71 -17.27
N ASP A 415 6.33 -23.39 -18.12
CA ASP A 415 5.95 -23.75 -19.49
C ASP A 415 5.16 -25.06 -19.59
N GLU A 416 5.06 -25.84 -18.51
CA GLU A 416 4.41 -27.14 -18.52
C GLU A 416 2.91 -27.04 -18.90
N GLY A 417 2.60 -27.48 -20.13
CA GLY A 417 1.24 -27.52 -20.65
C GLY A 417 0.75 -26.21 -21.29
N ASN A 418 1.60 -25.19 -21.37
CA ASN A 418 1.26 -23.93 -22.03
C ASN A 418 1.26 -24.09 -23.55
N TRP A 419 0.47 -23.25 -24.23
CA TRP A 419 0.48 -23.20 -25.70
C TRP A 419 1.71 -22.49 -26.27
N VAL A 420 2.30 -21.55 -25.53
CA VAL A 420 3.56 -20.89 -25.86
C VAL A 420 4.61 -21.36 -24.85
N SER A 421 5.69 -21.97 -25.36
CA SER A 421 6.80 -22.51 -24.56
C SER A 421 8.14 -21.86 -24.90
N ILE A 422 8.14 -20.69 -25.54
CA ILE A 422 9.35 -19.97 -25.94
C ILE A 422 9.52 -18.74 -25.06
N GLY A 423 10.62 -18.71 -24.31
CA GLY A 423 10.91 -17.65 -23.34
C GLY A 423 10.06 -17.77 -22.08
N THR A 424 10.26 -16.85 -21.14
CA THR A 424 9.54 -16.84 -19.86
C THR A 424 8.06 -16.52 -20.07
N ASN A 425 7.19 -17.38 -19.56
CA ASN A 425 5.75 -17.31 -19.70
C ASN A 425 5.03 -17.56 -18.35
N ILE A 426 3.74 -17.22 -18.30
CA ILE A 426 2.86 -17.51 -17.16
C ILE A 426 2.05 -18.78 -17.43
N LEU A 427 1.71 -19.54 -16.39
CA LEU A 427 1.04 -20.84 -16.51
C LEU A 427 -0.43 -20.67 -16.93
N ASP A 428 -0.80 -21.14 -18.12
CA ASP A 428 -2.19 -21.15 -18.63
C ASP A 428 -2.74 -22.54 -18.95
N GLY A 429 -1.85 -23.53 -19.16
CA GLY A 429 -2.17 -24.92 -19.50
C GLY A 429 -3.34 -25.55 -18.73
N PRO A 430 -3.31 -25.56 -17.38
CA PRO A 430 -4.37 -26.15 -16.56
C PRO A 430 -5.77 -25.54 -16.77
N TYR A 431 -5.84 -24.31 -17.29
CA TYR A 431 -7.08 -23.55 -17.43
C TYR A 431 -7.74 -23.69 -18.81
N HIS A 432 -7.06 -24.31 -19.78
CA HIS A 432 -7.56 -24.48 -21.16
C HIS A 432 -8.86 -25.28 -21.26
N THR A 433 -9.13 -26.20 -20.32
CA THR A 433 -10.41 -26.94 -20.30
C THR A 433 -11.58 -26.02 -19.94
N ARG A 434 -11.35 -25.02 -19.07
CA ARG A 434 -12.37 -24.06 -18.65
C ARG A 434 -12.52 -22.94 -19.68
N PHE A 435 -11.39 -22.46 -20.19
CA PHE A 435 -11.26 -21.37 -21.17
C PHE A 435 -10.55 -21.87 -22.44
N PRO A 436 -11.26 -22.61 -23.30
CA PRO A 436 -10.70 -23.14 -24.54
C PRO A 436 -10.63 -22.04 -25.61
N PHE A 437 -9.65 -21.15 -25.49
CA PHE A 437 -9.41 -20.12 -26.52
C PHE A 437 -9.13 -20.77 -27.89
N ASP A 438 -9.65 -20.15 -28.95
CA ASP A 438 -9.40 -20.60 -30.34
C ASP A 438 -8.04 -20.12 -30.86
N TRP A 439 -7.53 -19.04 -30.28
CA TRP A 439 -6.24 -18.47 -30.65
C TRP A 439 -5.52 -17.88 -29.44
N MET A 440 -4.20 -17.97 -29.51
CA MET A 440 -3.27 -17.35 -28.59
C MET A 440 -2.31 -16.48 -29.38
N ARG A 441 -2.17 -15.22 -28.96
CA ARG A 441 -1.25 -14.29 -29.60
C ARG A 441 -0.02 -14.04 -28.77
N GLN A 442 -0.17 -13.96 -27.45
CA GLN A 442 0.94 -13.61 -26.58
C GLN A 442 0.79 -14.20 -25.19
N ASN A 443 1.88 -14.73 -24.66
CA ASN A 443 2.12 -15.00 -23.26
C ASN A 443 3.63 -14.83 -23.09
N LEU A 444 4.03 -13.63 -22.71
CA LEU A 444 5.43 -13.18 -22.71
C LEU A 444 5.70 -12.35 -21.47
N VAL A 445 6.73 -12.76 -20.74
CA VAL A 445 7.30 -11.96 -19.66
C VAL A 445 8.52 -11.19 -20.19
N ARG A 446 8.54 -9.87 -19.93
CA ARG A 446 9.69 -9.00 -20.10
C ARG A 446 10.21 -8.62 -18.73
N GLN A 447 11.11 -9.46 -18.20
CA GLN A 447 11.61 -9.35 -16.84
C GLN A 447 12.36 -8.03 -16.61
N ASP A 448 13.13 -7.56 -17.59
CA ASP A 448 13.85 -6.29 -17.56
C ASP A 448 12.91 -5.06 -17.48
N GLU A 449 11.74 -5.14 -18.12
CA GLU A 449 10.72 -4.09 -18.10
C GLU A 449 9.74 -4.19 -16.92
N GLY A 450 9.80 -5.27 -16.12
CA GLY A 450 8.79 -5.53 -15.09
C GLY A 450 7.39 -5.70 -15.67
N ARG A 451 7.26 -6.44 -16.78
CA ARG A 451 6.02 -6.49 -17.56
C ARG A 451 5.64 -7.91 -17.99
N ILE A 452 4.35 -8.23 -17.92
CA ILE A 452 3.76 -9.47 -18.44
C ILE A 452 2.68 -9.10 -19.46
N LEU A 453 2.78 -9.69 -20.65
CA LEU A 453 1.84 -9.49 -21.74
C LEU A 453 1.15 -10.80 -22.08
N TYR A 454 -0.17 -10.82 -21.94
CA TYR A 454 -1.00 -12.00 -22.21
C TYR A 454 -2.19 -11.60 -23.09
N GLU A 455 -2.36 -12.24 -24.25
CA GLU A 455 -3.45 -11.95 -25.19
C GLU A 455 -3.98 -13.22 -25.86
N ASN A 456 -5.24 -13.53 -25.57
CA ASN A 456 -5.96 -14.71 -26.06
C ASN A 456 -7.38 -14.34 -26.51
N GLY A 457 -7.99 -15.19 -27.34
CA GLY A 457 -9.39 -15.00 -27.72
C GLY A 457 -10.06 -16.24 -28.34
N VAL A 458 -11.36 -16.11 -28.57
CA VAL A 458 -12.23 -17.15 -29.10
C VAL A 458 -13.07 -16.56 -30.24
N PHE A 459 -13.26 -17.33 -31.32
CA PHE A 459 -14.07 -16.95 -32.47
C PHE A 459 -15.41 -17.68 -32.49
N ARG A 460 -15.47 -18.89 -31.92
CA ARG A 460 -16.64 -19.77 -32.00
C ARG A 460 -17.76 -19.35 -31.07
N GLN A 461 -17.45 -19.23 -29.78
CA GLN A 461 -18.43 -18.96 -28.74
C GLN A 461 -17.78 -18.09 -27.66
N ALA A 462 -18.39 -16.94 -27.38
CA ALA A 462 -17.97 -16.08 -26.28
C ALA A 462 -18.11 -16.82 -24.94
N PHE A 463 -17.22 -16.51 -24.01
CA PHE A 463 -17.28 -16.99 -22.66
C PHE A 463 -18.22 -16.13 -21.83
N GLU A 464 -18.98 -16.79 -20.97
CA GLU A 464 -19.79 -16.16 -19.92
C GLU A 464 -19.29 -16.62 -18.53
N LYS A 465 -18.14 -17.31 -18.51
CA LYS A 465 -17.60 -17.98 -17.33
C LYS A 465 -16.70 -17.04 -16.54
N GLU A 466 -16.71 -17.21 -15.23
CA GLU A 466 -15.70 -16.72 -14.30
C GLU A 466 -14.63 -17.79 -14.02
N GLY A 467 -13.54 -17.44 -13.34
CA GLY A 467 -12.50 -18.37 -12.88
C GLY A 467 -11.07 -17.92 -13.16
N THR A 468 -10.11 -18.71 -12.70
CA THR A 468 -8.68 -18.50 -12.97
C THR A 468 -8.36 -18.81 -14.42
N ILE A 469 -7.69 -17.87 -15.10
CA ILE A 469 -7.29 -17.97 -16.50
C ILE A 469 -5.79 -18.24 -16.67
N ALA A 470 -4.99 -17.84 -15.69
CA ALA A 470 -3.55 -18.03 -15.67
C ALA A 470 -3.02 -17.91 -14.23
N THR A 471 -1.84 -18.48 -13.97
CA THR A 471 -1.10 -18.35 -12.72
C THR A 471 0.30 -17.80 -13.01
N ILE A 472 0.69 -16.81 -12.24
CA ILE A 472 2.00 -16.17 -12.31
C ILE A 472 2.80 -16.68 -11.12
N ARG A 473 3.89 -17.40 -11.37
CA ARG A 473 4.82 -17.78 -10.32
C ARG A 473 5.88 -16.70 -10.19
N PHE A 474 5.95 -16.10 -9.02
CA PHE A 474 6.98 -15.13 -8.68
C PHE A 474 7.98 -15.73 -7.70
N LYS A 475 9.20 -15.20 -7.71
CA LYS A 475 10.22 -15.39 -6.69
C LYS A 475 10.57 -14.04 -6.08
N GLY A 476 10.57 -13.96 -4.75
CA GLY A 476 11.03 -12.76 -4.04
C GLY A 476 12.55 -12.62 -4.17
N LEU A 477 13.04 -11.50 -4.71
CA LEU A 477 14.48 -11.27 -4.94
C LEU A 477 15.17 -10.54 -3.79
N LYS A 478 14.49 -9.54 -3.21
CA LYS A 478 15.05 -8.67 -2.18
C LYS A 478 13.98 -8.32 -1.17
N THR A 479 14.35 -8.33 0.11
CA THR A 479 13.50 -7.85 1.20
C THR A 479 12.93 -6.46 0.90
N THR A 480 11.62 -6.31 1.05
CA THR A 480 10.89 -5.04 0.96
C THR A 480 9.60 -5.16 1.75
N ALA A 481 9.23 -4.08 2.45
CA ALA A 481 7.93 -4.01 3.11
C ALA A 481 6.79 -4.20 2.09
N GLU A 482 6.97 -3.68 0.87
CA GLU A 482 5.96 -3.69 -0.18
C GLU A 482 6.53 -3.60 -1.59
N THR A 483 5.93 -4.32 -2.54
CA THR A 483 6.07 -4.12 -3.98
C THR A 483 4.75 -4.45 -4.70
N PRO A 484 4.22 -3.55 -5.55
CA PRO A 484 2.93 -3.76 -6.20
C PRO A 484 3.04 -4.62 -7.46
N VAL A 485 2.01 -5.43 -7.70
CA VAL A 485 1.73 -6.11 -8.97
C VAL A 485 0.37 -5.64 -9.45
N TYR A 486 0.28 -4.96 -10.59
CA TYR A 486 -0.96 -4.29 -11.01
C TYR A 486 -1.23 -4.39 -12.50
N PHE A 487 -2.50 -4.21 -12.87
CA PHE A 487 -2.92 -4.12 -14.27
C PHE A 487 -2.70 -2.70 -14.78
N HIS A 488 -1.88 -2.55 -15.81
CA HIS A 488 -1.74 -1.29 -16.53
C HIS A 488 -2.93 -1.11 -17.47
N MET A 489 -3.65 0.00 -17.29
CA MET A 489 -4.78 0.41 -18.13
C MET A 489 -4.32 1.56 -19.02
N ASP A 490 -4.45 1.41 -20.34
CA ASP A 490 -4.12 2.49 -21.27
C ASP A 490 -5.35 3.39 -21.46
N PRO A 491 -5.28 4.71 -21.18
CA PRO A 491 -6.43 5.59 -21.32
C PRO A 491 -6.89 5.77 -22.77
N SER A 492 -6.06 5.42 -23.75
CA SER A 492 -6.41 5.56 -25.15
C SER A 492 -7.15 4.31 -25.65
N PRO A 493 -8.43 4.40 -26.06
CA PRO A 493 -9.16 3.24 -26.59
C PRO A 493 -8.54 2.69 -27.88
N ALA A 494 -7.82 3.54 -28.63
CA ALA A 494 -7.08 3.18 -29.83
C ALA A 494 -5.74 2.47 -29.54
N SER A 495 -5.30 2.47 -28.30
CA SER A 495 -4.04 1.84 -27.94
C SER A 495 -4.12 0.32 -28.06
N LYS A 496 -3.00 -0.25 -28.49
CA LYS A 496 -2.80 -1.71 -28.48
C LYS A 496 -2.23 -2.19 -27.15
N SER A 497 -1.82 -1.30 -26.26
CA SER A 497 -1.39 -1.61 -24.89
C SER A 497 -2.55 -1.53 -23.91
N GLY A 498 -2.33 -2.07 -22.70
CA GLY A 498 -3.29 -2.04 -21.61
C GLY A 498 -4.08 -3.34 -21.45
N THR A 499 -4.63 -3.49 -20.24
CA THR A 499 -5.53 -4.57 -19.87
C THR A 499 -6.93 -4.28 -20.42
N ARG A 500 -7.58 -5.28 -21.01
CA ARG A 500 -8.91 -5.20 -21.62
C ARG A 500 -9.57 -6.57 -21.62
N LEU A 501 -10.88 -6.59 -21.34
CA LEU A 501 -11.73 -7.73 -21.59
C LEU A 501 -12.79 -7.29 -22.58
N SER A 502 -12.90 -7.90 -23.75
CA SER A 502 -13.81 -7.42 -24.78
C SER A 502 -14.75 -8.48 -25.31
N TYR A 503 -15.89 -8.03 -25.81
CA TYR A 503 -16.84 -8.78 -26.61
C TYR A 503 -17.12 -8.04 -27.91
N ARG A 504 -16.90 -8.69 -29.06
CA ARG A 504 -17.08 -8.07 -30.37
C ARG A 504 -16.36 -6.72 -30.50
N ARG A 505 -15.17 -6.62 -29.88
CA ARG A 505 -14.31 -5.43 -29.78
C ARG A 505 -14.81 -4.30 -28.86
N SER A 506 -15.94 -4.47 -28.19
CA SER A 506 -16.38 -3.56 -27.12
C SER A 506 -15.80 -4.02 -25.80
N ASP A 507 -15.29 -3.08 -25.00
CA ASP A 507 -14.83 -3.37 -23.64
C ASP A 507 -16.02 -3.78 -22.75
N VAL A 508 -15.82 -4.81 -21.94
CA VAL A 508 -16.80 -5.34 -20.98
C VAL A 508 -16.22 -5.43 -19.57
N LEU A 509 -15.03 -4.88 -19.38
CA LEU A 509 -14.34 -4.77 -18.10
C LEU A 509 -14.87 -3.55 -17.34
N GLY A 510 -15.38 -3.77 -16.13
CA GLY A 510 -15.89 -2.71 -15.28
C GLY A 510 -16.98 -1.85 -15.95
N ASP A 511 -17.19 -0.64 -15.44
CA ASP A 511 -18.13 0.29 -16.03
C ASP A 511 -17.63 0.85 -17.36
N THR A 512 -18.45 0.68 -18.38
CA THR A 512 -18.30 1.28 -19.70
C THR A 512 -18.11 2.80 -19.67
N GLU A 513 -18.59 3.48 -18.61
CA GLU A 513 -18.39 4.93 -18.42
C GLU A 513 -17.03 5.27 -17.77
N PHE A 514 -16.40 4.31 -17.07
CA PHE A 514 -15.15 4.49 -16.35
C PHE A 514 -14.11 3.45 -16.81
N PRO A 515 -13.49 3.59 -17.99
CA PRO A 515 -12.59 2.59 -18.61
C PRO A 515 -11.27 2.30 -17.85
N ARG A 516 -11.14 2.73 -16.59
CA ARG A 516 -10.04 2.42 -15.67
C ARG A 516 -10.48 1.57 -14.48
N ASP A 517 -11.75 1.24 -14.38
CA ASP A 517 -12.25 0.34 -13.37
C ASP A 517 -12.17 -1.13 -13.87
N GLY A 518 -12.68 -2.06 -13.07
CA GLY A 518 -12.74 -3.46 -13.48
C GLY A 518 -11.46 -4.28 -13.26
N THR A 519 -10.37 -3.70 -12.75
CA THR A 519 -9.17 -4.45 -12.38
C THR A 519 -8.78 -4.28 -10.92
N ILE A 520 -8.30 -5.37 -10.30
CA ILE A 520 -7.80 -5.36 -8.91
C ILE A 520 -6.41 -6.00 -8.90
N GLY A 521 -5.39 -5.20 -8.58
CA GLY A 521 -4.01 -5.66 -8.44
C GLY A 521 -3.75 -6.46 -7.16
N SER A 522 -2.48 -6.75 -6.91
CA SER A 522 -1.99 -7.40 -5.69
C SER A 522 -0.79 -6.64 -5.13
N THR A 523 -0.62 -6.71 -3.83
CA THR A 523 0.55 -6.19 -3.12
C THR A 523 1.37 -7.34 -2.54
N VAL A 524 2.69 -7.28 -2.66
CA VAL A 524 3.59 -8.34 -2.15
C VAL A 524 4.56 -7.74 -1.14
N SER A 525 4.69 -8.39 0.02
CA SER A 525 5.74 -8.12 1.01
C SER A 525 6.80 -9.23 0.93
N ILE A 526 8.07 -8.84 0.86
CA ILE A 526 9.19 -9.79 0.81
C ILE A 526 9.96 -9.66 2.11
N VAL A 527 10.00 -10.75 2.87
CA VAL A 527 10.55 -10.79 4.22
C VAL A 527 11.92 -11.47 4.20
N PRO A 528 12.87 -11.15 5.10
CA PRO A 528 14.16 -11.84 5.15
C PRO A 528 14.00 -13.34 5.32
N ARG A 529 14.95 -14.09 4.77
CA ARG A 529 14.98 -15.55 4.86
C ARG A 529 15.34 -15.98 6.29
N ARG A 530 14.53 -16.86 6.89
CA ARG A 530 14.71 -17.30 8.29
C ARG A 530 16.06 -17.95 8.58
N ASP A 531 16.67 -18.59 7.57
CA ASP A 531 17.94 -19.30 7.71
C ASP A 531 19.07 -18.38 8.20
N TYR A 532 19.01 -17.09 7.88
CA TYR A 532 20.02 -16.13 8.32
C TYR A 532 20.04 -15.93 9.85
N LEU A 533 18.94 -16.18 10.56
CA LEU A 533 18.86 -16.00 12.01
C LEU A 533 19.51 -17.14 12.81
N SER A 534 19.87 -18.26 12.16
CA SER A 534 20.34 -19.47 12.85
C SER A 534 21.84 -19.74 12.74
N ALA A 535 22.57 -18.98 11.92
CA ALA A 535 23.92 -19.36 11.52
C ALA A 535 25.06 -18.85 12.42
N ASP A 536 24.85 -17.84 13.27
CA ASP A 536 25.97 -17.15 13.97
C ASP A 536 25.91 -17.15 15.51
N ILE A 537 25.00 -17.92 16.13
CA ILE A 537 25.13 -18.20 17.57
C ILE A 537 25.97 -19.48 17.71
N ASP A 538 27.27 -19.35 17.45
CA ASP A 538 28.24 -20.33 17.93
C ASP A 538 28.26 -20.17 19.46
N PRO A 539 27.77 -21.14 20.25
CA PRO A 539 27.75 -21.00 21.70
C PRO A 539 29.21 -20.96 22.16
N VAL A 540 29.69 -19.76 22.48
CA VAL A 540 31.00 -19.54 23.10
C VAL A 540 31.07 -20.48 24.31
N ARG A 541 31.96 -21.45 24.23
CA ARG A 541 32.27 -22.42 25.28
C ARG A 541 33.18 -21.84 26.34
#